data_AF-A0A0C9V4U2-F1
#
_entry.id   AF-A0A0C9V4U2-F1
#
_cell.length_a   1.000
_cell.length_b   1.000
_cell.length_c   1.000
_cell.angle_alpha   90.00
_cell.angle_beta   90.00
_cell.angle_gamma   90.00
#
_symmetry.space_group_name_H-M   'P 1'
#
loop_
_entity.id
_entity.type
_entity.pdbx_description
1 polymer ?
#
loop_
_entity_poly.entity_id
_entity_poly.type
_entity_poly.pdbx_seq_one_letter_code
_entity_poly.pdbx_strand_id
1 'polypeptide(L)'
;PWLGLTPSYLLFPGFPILYISAQAVVEYLPWVPPMSFELEAPLTILDALSRSYLLVDLIPPSILKHSNPALSTSPWALLVVTLITANAGFFFVNLFSMFNPSGWTLSTPAELQSYGWTTVDLWVAPLITGIMALLTNAQPFWTHLHLLVQSFMRPVTAEALEKNPITLWSTQDARSLGAVILWVLFATRTVKNYGPAWWKLRSKKREVMRSRVDGKRYPSNLKAKKTQ
;
A
#
# COMPACT_ATOMS: atom_id res chain seq x y z
N PRO A 1 -13.83 -15.95 14.97
CA PRO A 1 -13.76 -14.51 14.61
C PRO A 1 -12.92 -13.72 15.63
N TRP A 2 -11.71 -13.31 15.25
CA TRP A 2 -10.69 -12.70 16.15
C TRP A 2 -11.15 -11.42 16.88
N LEU A 3 -12.17 -10.72 16.36
CA LEU A 3 -12.80 -9.54 16.98
C LEU A 3 -14.27 -9.79 17.34
N GLY A 4 -14.73 -11.05 17.31
CA GLY A 4 -16.16 -11.37 17.38
C GLY A 4 -16.99 -10.89 16.18
N LEU A 5 -16.36 -10.24 15.19
CA LEU A 5 -17.02 -9.76 13.98
C LEU A 5 -17.19 -10.86 12.94
N THR A 6 -18.39 -10.94 12.36
CA THR A 6 -18.66 -11.80 11.20
C THR A 6 -17.96 -11.24 9.97
N PRO A 7 -17.17 -12.05 9.23
CA PRO A 7 -16.52 -11.59 8.02
C PRO A 7 -17.54 -11.07 6.99
N SER A 8 -17.28 -9.89 6.42
CA SER A 8 -18.20 -9.21 5.50
C SER A 8 -18.49 -10.02 4.23
N TYR A 9 -17.53 -10.83 3.75
CA TYR A 9 -17.71 -11.69 2.58
C TYR A 9 -18.71 -12.84 2.79
N LEU A 10 -19.02 -13.21 4.05
CA LEU A 10 -20.09 -14.17 4.35
C LEU A 10 -21.48 -13.54 4.29
N LEU A 11 -21.57 -12.23 4.53
CA LEU A 11 -22.82 -11.48 4.56
C LEU A 11 -23.15 -10.85 3.21
N PHE A 12 -22.13 -10.47 2.44
CA PHE A 12 -22.30 -9.82 1.15
C PHE A 12 -21.68 -10.65 0.01
N PRO A 13 -22.49 -11.31 -0.83
CA PRO A 13 -21.99 -12.20 -1.88
C PRO A 13 -21.28 -11.45 -3.02
N GLY A 14 -21.42 -10.12 -3.09
CA GLY A 14 -20.75 -9.32 -4.12
C GLY A 14 -19.22 -9.40 -4.06
N PHE A 15 -18.62 -9.59 -2.87
CA PHE A 15 -17.17 -9.80 -2.76
C PHE A 15 -16.74 -11.14 -3.39
N PRO A 16 -17.28 -12.31 -2.96
CA PRO A 16 -17.00 -13.58 -3.64
C PRO A 16 -17.21 -13.55 -5.15
N ILE A 17 -18.31 -12.94 -5.61
CA ILE A 17 -18.62 -12.86 -7.05
C ILE A 17 -17.57 -12.05 -7.80
N LEU A 18 -17.10 -10.92 -7.25
CA LEU A 18 -16.02 -10.12 -7.83
C LEU A 18 -14.70 -10.90 -7.92
N TYR A 19 -14.36 -11.67 -6.89
CA TYR A 19 -13.15 -12.49 -6.92
C TYR A 19 -13.25 -13.63 -7.92
N ILE A 20 -14.39 -14.32 -7.98
CA ILE A 20 -14.64 -15.39 -8.96
C ILE A 20 -14.61 -14.83 -10.38
N SER A 21 -15.20 -13.66 -10.63
CA SER A 21 -15.21 -13.06 -11.96
C SER A 21 -13.83 -12.59 -12.39
N ALA A 22 -13.06 -11.96 -11.49
CA ALA A 22 -11.68 -11.60 -11.76
C ALA A 22 -10.82 -12.84 -12.07
N GLN A 23 -10.96 -13.91 -11.28
CA GLN A 23 -10.27 -15.18 -11.51
C GLN A 23 -10.65 -15.80 -12.85
N ALA A 24 -11.95 -15.83 -13.19
CA ALA A 24 -12.41 -16.34 -14.48
C ALA A 24 -11.80 -15.54 -15.64
N VAL A 25 -11.76 -14.20 -15.55
CA VAL A 25 -11.12 -13.36 -16.58
C VAL A 25 -9.64 -13.71 -16.74
N VAL A 26 -8.91 -13.93 -15.64
CA VAL A 26 -7.50 -14.34 -15.70
C VAL A 26 -7.33 -15.71 -16.34
N GLU A 27 -8.20 -16.67 -16.04
CA GLU A 27 -8.17 -18.02 -16.62
C GLU A 27 -8.53 -18.04 -18.12
N TYR A 28 -9.44 -17.18 -18.55
CA TYR A 28 -9.81 -17.04 -19.97
C TYR A 28 -8.85 -16.16 -20.77
N LEU A 29 -7.89 -15.49 -20.11
CA LEU A 29 -6.87 -14.72 -20.83
C LEU A 29 -5.85 -15.69 -21.47
N PRO A 30 -5.61 -15.60 -22.80
CA PRO A 30 -4.67 -16.50 -23.48
C PRO A 30 -3.22 -16.31 -23.04
N TRP A 31 -2.89 -15.12 -22.50
CA TRP A 31 -1.57 -14.80 -21.99
C TRP A 31 -1.66 -13.67 -20.96
N VAL A 32 -1.09 -13.88 -19.78
CA VAL A 32 -0.98 -12.84 -18.75
C VAL A 32 0.32 -12.06 -18.96
N PRO A 33 0.27 -10.72 -19.09
CA PRO A 33 1.46 -9.90 -19.24
C PRO A 33 2.43 -10.07 -18.06
N PRO A 34 3.76 -10.14 -18.30
CA PRO A 34 4.73 -10.18 -17.21
C PRO A 34 4.73 -8.85 -16.45
N MET A 35 5.02 -8.94 -15.15
CA MET A 35 5.19 -7.76 -14.30
C MET A 35 6.23 -6.81 -14.91
N SER A 36 5.82 -5.57 -15.17
CA SER A 36 6.65 -4.55 -15.82
C SER A 36 6.36 -3.17 -15.22
N PHE A 37 7.32 -2.26 -15.32
CA PHE A 37 7.17 -0.91 -14.77
C PHE A 37 5.92 -0.18 -15.31
N GLU A 38 5.56 -0.38 -16.57
CA GLU A 38 4.42 0.29 -17.22
C GLU A 38 3.07 -0.18 -16.67
N LEU A 39 2.98 -1.43 -16.21
CA LEU A 39 1.77 -1.99 -15.59
C LEU A 39 1.73 -1.68 -14.09
N GLU A 40 2.85 -1.79 -13.40
CA GLU A 40 2.93 -1.62 -11.95
C GLU A 40 2.79 -0.14 -11.54
N ALA A 41 3.33 0.80 -12.32
CA ALA A 41 3.27 2.22 -12.00
C ALA A 41 1.84 2.76 -11.81
N PRO A 42 0.88 2.58 -12.75
CA PRO A 42 -0.51 3.00 -12.51
C PRO A 42 -1.20 2.19 -11.42
N LEU A 43 -0.83 0.90 -11.26
CA LEU A 43 -1.40 0.03 -10.23
C LEU A 43 -1.08 0.53 -8.81
N THR A 44 0.08 1.15 -8.59
CA THR A 44 0.45 1.73 -7.29
C THR A 44 -0.52 2.79 -6.79
N ILE A 45 -1.18 3.53 -7.69
CA ILE A 45 -2.17 4.54 -7.32
C ILE A 45 -3.42 3.86 -6.78
N LEU A 46 -3.90 2.82 -7.47
CA LEU A 46 -5.07 2.05 -7.07
C LEU A 46 -4.80 1.28 -5.77
N ASP A 47 -3.60 0.72 -5.61
CA ASP A 47 -3.18 0.06 -4.38
C ASP A 47 -3.13 1.06 -3.22
N ALA A 48 -2.51 2.23 -3.41
CA ALA A 48 -2.47 3.27 -2.38
C ALA A 48 -3.88 3.75 -1.96
N LEU A 49 -4.79 3.94 -2.91
CA LEU A 49 -6.17 4.35 -2.63
C LEU A 49 -6.94 3.26 -1.88
N SER A 50 -6.96 2.03 -2.39
CA SER A 50 -7.66 0.91 -1.76
C SER A 50 -7.11 0.60 -0.36
N ARG A 51 -5.78 0.68 -0.19
CA ARG A 51 -5.14 0.49 1.11
C ARG A 51 -5.39 1.64 2.08
N SER A 52 -5.44 2.89 1.60
CA SER A 52 -5.80 4.04 2.45
C SER A 52 -7.21 3.90 3.02
N TYR A 53 -8.17 3.45 2.19
CA TYR A 53 -9.54 3.20 2.61
C TYR A 53 -9.59 2.12 3.70
N LEU A 54 -8.88 1.01 3.49
CA LEU A 54 -8.78 -0.07 4.47
C LEU A 54 -8.18 0.40 5.81
N LEU A 55 -7.07 1.16 5.76
CA LEU A 55 -6.32 1.58 6.94
C LEU A 55 -6.96 2.72 7.73
N VAL A 56 -7.84 3.50 7.11
CA VAL A 56 -8.46 4.69 7.72
C VAL A 56 -9.94 4.47 8.04
N ASP A 57 -10.69 3.83 7.15
CA ASP A 57 -12.15 3.72 7.27
C ASP A 57 -12.64 2.36 7.72
N LEU A 58 -11.92 1.30 7.38
CA LEU A 58 -12.38 -0.05 7.68
C LEU A 58 -11.86 -0.51 9.05
N ILE A 59 -10.54 -0.50 9.23
CA ILE A 59 -9.93 -1.06 10.44
C ILE A 59 -10.17 -0.17 11.67
N PRO A 60 -9.85 1.13 11.67
CA PRO A 60 -9.89 1.92 12.90
C PRO A 60 -11.30 1.97 13.53
N PRO A 61 -12.39 2.22 12.78
CA PRO A 61 -13.73 2.20 13.36
C PRO A 61 -14.13 0.85 13.97
N SER A 62 -13.62 -0.27 13.44
CA SER A 62 -13.90 -1.61 13.98
C SER A 62 -13.34 -1.80 15.39
N ILE A 63 -12.25 -1.10 15.72
CA ILE A 63 -11.57 -1.18 17.03
C ILE A 63 -12.12 -0.10 17.97
N LEU A 64 -12.28 1.13 17.47
CA LEU A 64 -12.78 2.25 18.28
C LEU A 64 -14.21 2.02 18.77
N LYS A 65 -15.04 1.33 17.98
CA LYS A 65 -16.42 0.97 18.34
C LYS A 65 -16.54 -0.39 19.04
N HIS A 66 -15.42 -1.01 19.40
CA HIS A 66 -15.45 -2.29 20.08
C HIS A 66 -16.08 -2.16 21.47
N SER A 67 -16.95 -3.10 21.82
CA SER A 67 -17.63 -3.18 23.13
C SER A 67 -16.69 -3.23 24.34
N ASN A 68 -15.44 -3.71 24.16
CA ASN A 68 -14.47 -3.83 25.23
C ASN A 68 -13.64 -2.54 25.33
N PRO A 69 -13.74 -1.77 26.43
CA PRO A 69 -12.99 -0.53 26.59
C PRO A 69 -11.47 -0.75 26.59
N ALA A 70 -10.99 -1.93 27.02
CA ALA A 70 -9.57 -2.26 27.00
C ALA A 70 -8.99 -2.33 25.57
N LEU A 71 -9.83 -2.60 24.56
CA LEU A 71 -9.43 -2.62 23.16
C LEU A 71 -9.68 -1.26 22.48
N SER A 72 -10.84 -0.65 22.72
CA SER A 72 -11.21 0.61 22.06
C SER A 72 -10.35 1.79 22.49
N THR A 73 -9.77 1.77 23.70
CA THR A 73 -8.87 2.82 24.21
C THR A 73 -7.38 2.51 24.05
N SER A 74 -7.02 1.26 23.71
CA SER A 74 -5.63 0.83 23.63
C SER A 74 -4.99 1.20 22.29
N PRO A 75 -3.91 2.00 22.27
CA PRO A 75 -3.18 2.34 21.04
C PRO A 75 -2.48 1.13 20.43
N TRP A 76 -2.02 0.19 21.27
CA TRP A 76 -1.39 -1.03 20.79
C TRP A 76 -2.38 -1.96 20.12
N ALA A 77 -3.61 -2.07 20.65
CA ALA A 77 -4.65 -2.86 20.00
C ALA A 77 -4.95 -2.32 18.60
N LEU A 78 -5.05 -0.98 18.46
CA LEU A 78 -5.21 -0.32 17.17
C LEU A 78 -4.07 -0.71 16.21
N LEU A 79 -2.81 -0.51 16.59
CA LEU A 79 -1.66 -0.77 15.71
C LEU A 79 -1.50 -2.25 15.35
N VAL A 80 -1.65 -3.16 16.31
CA VAL A 80 -1.47 -4.61 16.09
C VAL A 80 -2.57 -5.19 15.23
N VAL A 81 -3.83 -4.86 15.50
CA VAL A 81 -4.94 -5.33 14.66
C VAL A 81 -4.80 -4.78 13.25
N THR A 82 -4.33 -3.54 13.09
CA THR A 82 -4.08 -2.97 11.77
C THR A 82 -2.96 -3.70 11.04
N LEU A 83 -1.85 -3.97 11.73
CA LEU A 83 -0.74 -4.75 11.21
C LEU A 83 -1.21 -6.13 10.71
N ILE A 84 -1.99 -6.84 11.52
CA ILE A 84 -2.46 -8.18 11.16
C ILE A 84 -3.46 -8.10 10.01
N THR A 85 -4.49 -7.26 10.13
CA THR A 85 -5.61 -7.24 9.17
C THR A 85 -5.18 -6.74 7.79
N ALA A 86 -4.32 -5.73 7.72
CA ALA A 86 -3.85 -5.20 6.44
C ALA A 86 -2.85 -6.11 5.73
N ASN A 87 -2.14 -6.97 6.48
CA ASN A 87 -1.06 -7.80 5.94
C ASN A 87 -1.42 -9.30 5.86
N ALA A 88 -2.49 -9.72 6.52
CA ALA A 88 -2.91 -11.13 6.60
C ALA A 88 -3.02 -11.79 5.23
N GLY A 89 -3.51 -11.07 4.22
CA GLY A 89 -3.67 -11.58 2.86
C GLY A 89 -2.36 -12.16 2.30
N PHE A 90 -1.32 -11.34 2.18
CA PHE A 90 -0.05 -11.82 1.63
C PHE A 90 0.65 -12.81 2.57
N PHE A 91 0.51 -12.66 3.89
CA PHE A 91 1.06 -13.63 4.84
C PHE A 91 0.49 -15.04 4.63
N PHE A 92 -0.84 -15.16 4.52
CA PHE A 92 -1.47 -16.46 4.30
C PHE A 92 -1.18 -17.01 2.91
N VAL A 93 -1.19 -16.16 1.88
CA VAL A 93 -0.83 -16.55 0.52
C VAL A 93 0.58 -17.13 0.45
N ASN A 94 1.56 -16.47 1.09
CA ASN A 94 2.95 -16.91 1.12
C ASN A 94 3.14 -18.15 2.01
N LEU A 95 2.47 -18.17 3.18
CA LEU A 95 2.54 -19.27 4.14
C LEU A 95 2.03 -20.59 3.56
N PHE A 96 0.90 -20.55 2.84
CA PHE A 96 0.30 -21.73 2.21
C PHE A 96 0.78 -21.96 0.77
N SER A 97 1.68 -21.11 0.27
CA SER A 97 2.17 -21.16 -1.11
C SER A 97 1.04 -21.30 -2.13
N MET A 98 -0.04 -20.52 -1.96
CA MET A 98 -1.31 -20.71 -2.69
C MET A 98 -1.16 -20.60 -4.21
N PHE A 99 -0.13 -19.90 -4.68
CA PHE A 99 0.16 -19.71 -6.11
C PHE A 99 1.15 -20.73 -6.68
N ASN A 100 1.56 -21.73 -5.91
CA ASN A 100 2.48 -22.75 -6.39
C ASN A 100 1.73 -23.77 -7.27
N PRO A 101 2.19 -24.04 -8.51
CA PRO A 101 1.56 -25.03 -9.39
C PRO A 101 1.62 -26.46 -8.82
N SER A 102 2.48 -26.73 -7.84
CA SER A 102 2.57 -28.03 -7.15
C SER A 102 1.55 -28.22 -6.01
N GLY A 103 0.68 -27.23 -5.77
CA GLY A 103 -0.37 -27.26 -4.75
C GLY A 103 0.00 -26.50 -3.47
N TRP A 104 -0.86 -26.61 -2.45
CA TRP A 104 -0.68 -25.91 -1.18
C TRP A 104 0.44 -26.58 -0.37
N THR A 105 1.46 -25.81 -0.05
CA THR A 105 2.59 -26.28 0.75
C THR A 105 2.87 -25.25 1.83
N LEU A 106 3.19 -25.73 3.04
CA LEU A 106 3.57 -24.85 4.13
C LEU A 106 4.98 -24.33 3.88
N SER A 107 5.13 -23.04 3.64
CA SER A 107 6.40 -22.37 3.41
C SER A 107 6.59 -21.24 4.40
N THR A 108 7.84 -20.98 4.80
CA THR A 108 8.14 -19.82 5.63
C THR A 108 7.98 -18.55 4.79
N PRO A 109 7.00 -17.67 5.09
CA PRO A 109 6.74 -16.48 4.31
C PRO A 109 7.97 -15.56 4.31
N ALA A 110 8.22 -14.88 3.20
CA ALA A 110 9.43 -14.06 2.99
C ALA A 110 9.60 -12.99 4.08
N GLU A 111 8.50 -12.55 4.68
CA GLU A 111 8.47 -11.53 5.71
C GLU A 111 8.93 -12.05 7.09
N LEU A 112 8.83 -13.36 7.34
CA LEU A 112 9.37 -14.02 8.54
C LEU A 112 10.82 -14.53 8.34
N GLN A 113 11.33 -14.48 7.12
CA GLN A 113 12.72 -14.82 6.83
C GLN A 113 13.68 -13.71 7.30
N SER A 114 14.99 -13.98 7.30
CA SER A 114 16.01 -13.00 7.67
C SER A 114 15.85 -11.71 6.85
N TYR A 115 15.79 -10.55 7.52
CA TYR A 115 15.51 -9.23 6.95
C TYR A 115 14.10 -9.02 6.34
N GLY A 116 13.24 -10.04 6.29
CA GLY A 116 11.87 -9.92 5.80
C GLY A 116 11.02 -8.91 6.57
N TRP A 117 11.26 -8.80 7.88
CA TRP A 117 10.60 -7.84 8.74
C TRP A 117 10.93 -6.38 8.39
N THR A 118 11.99 -6.11 7.62
CA THR A 118 12.34 -4.74 7.19
C THR A 118 11.55 -4.27 5.97
N THR A 119 10.64 -5.10 5.46
CA THR A 119 9.77 -4.73 4.34
C THR A 119 8.89 -3.54 4.69
N VAL A 120 8.90 -2.53 3.82
CA VAL A 120 8.12 -1.30 3.99
C VAL A 120 6.62 -1.63 4.07
N ASP A 121 6.14 -2.61 3.29
CA ASP A 121 4.73 -3.00 3.26
C ASP A 121 4.20 -3.48 4.62
N LEU A 122 5.06 -4.08 5.45
CA LEU A 122 4.70 -4.56 6.78
C LEU A 122 4.43 -3.38 7.73
N TRP A 123 5.32 -2.40 7.74
CA TRP A 123 5.26 -1.25 8.66
C TRP A 123 4.38 -0.11 8.20
N VAL A 124 4.09 -0.02 6.90
CA VAL A 124 3.21 1.00 6.33
C VAL A 124 1.84 1.01 7.00
N ALA A 125 1.26 -0.17 7.27
CA ALA A 125 -0.06 -0.27 7.88
C ALA A 125 -0.14 0.41 9.27
N PRO A 126 0.66 0.00 10.28
CA PRO A 126 0.63 0.66 11.58
C PRO A 126 1.11 2.11 11.51
N LEU A 127 2.05 2.46 10.61
CA LEU A 127 2.53 3.83 10.46
C LEU A 127 1.41 4.79 10.01
N ILE A 128 0.69 4.43 8.94
CA ILE A 128 -0.40 5.28 8.42
C ILE A 128 -1.55 5.36 9.41
N THR A 129 -1.92 4.25 10.04
CA THR A 129 -2.97 4.26 11.07
C THR A 129 -2.55 5.05 12.31
N GLY A 130 -1.29 5.00 12.72
CA GLY A 130 -0.76 5.83 13.81
C GLY A 130 -0.78 7.32 13.47
N ILE A 131 -0.36 7.70 12.27
CA ILE A 131 -0.45 9.09 11.79
C ILE A 131 -1.90 9.56 11.77
N MET A 132 -2.82 8.75 11.25
CA MET A 132 -4.23 9.08 11.23
C MET A 132 -4.80 9.22 12.64
N ALA A 133 -4.49 8.29 13.55
CA ALA A 133 -4.95 8.32 14.92
C ALA A 133 -4.43 9.56 15.68
N LEU A 134 -3.19 9.96 15.39
CA LEU A 134 -2.58 11.20 15.89
C LEU A 134 -3.29 12.45 15.35
N LEU A 135 -3.65 12.50 14.07
CA LEU A 135 -4.30 13.66 13.46
C LEU A 135 -5.77 13.82 13.85
N THR A 136 -6.46 12.71 14.07
CA THR A 136 -7.90 12.66 14.40
C THR A 136 -8.19 12.53 15.89
N ASN A 137 -7.16 12.39 16.73
CA ASN A 137 -7.28 12.12 18.16
C ASN A 137 -8.18 10.91 18.47
N ALA A 138 -7.96 9.81 17.74
CA ALA A 138 -8.84 8.64 17.77
C ALA A 138 -8.98 7.97 19.15
N GLN A 139 -7.95 8.04 20.00
CA GLN A 139 -7.94 7.50 21.37
C GLN A 139 -7.21 8.48 22.31
N PRO A 140 -7.43 8.41 23.64
CA PRO A 140 -6.84 9.34 24.59
C PRO A 140 -5.31 9.44 24.51
N PHE A 141 -4.62 8.32 24.28
CA PHE A 141 -3.17 8.29 24.09
C PHE A 141 -2.72 9.20 22.93
N TRP A 142 -3.40 9.12 21.79
CA TRP A 142 -3.07 9.92 20.61
C TRP A 142 -3.36 11.39 20.83
N THR A 143 -4.39 11.73 21.62
CA THR A 143 -4.67 13.12 22.02
C THR A 143 -3.50 13.71 22.81
N HIS A 144 -2.98 12.98 23.79
CA HIS A 144 -1.81 13.45 24.56
C HIS A 144 -0.56 13.58 23.68
N LEU A 145 -0.33 12.62 22.79
CA LEU A 145 0.79 12.67 21.86
C LEU A 145 0.66 13.85 20.88
N HIS A 146 -0.54 14.11 20.38
CA HIS A 146 -0.83 15.25 19.50
C HIS A 146 -0.52 16.58 20.19
N LEU A 147 -0.95 16.75 21.44
CA LEU A 147 -0.64 17.91 22.26
C LEU A 147 0.88 18.11 22.44
N LEU A 148 1.61 17.03 22.72
CA LEU A 148 3.06 17.07 22.87
C LEU A 148 3.74 17.48 21.56
N VAL A 149 3.37 16.86 20.43
CA VAL A 149 3.90 17.22 19.11
C VAL A 149 3.61 18.68 18.78
N GLN A 150 2.40 19.17 19.06
CA GLN A 150 2.06 20.58 18.84
C GLN A 150 2.87 21.52 19.73
N SER A 151 3.06 21.18 21.01
CA SER A 151 3.86 21.98 21.94
C SER A 151 5.33 22.08 21.53
N PHE A 152 5.84 21.06 20.85
CA PHE A 152 7.20 21.06 20.30
C PHE A 152 7.29 21.91 19.03
N MET A 153 6.31 21.80 18.13
CA MET A 153 6.31 22.51 16.84
C MET A 153 5.98 24.00 16.98
N ARG A 154 5.19 24.36 17.99
CA ARG A 154 4.85 25.74 18.34
C ARG A 154 4.91 25.85 19.85
N PRO A 155 5.71 26.75 20.45
CA PRO A 155 5.63 27.00 21.88
C PRO A 155 4.22 27.55 22.18
N VAL A 156 3.35 26.68 22.67
CA VAL A 156 1.95 27.01 22.96
C VAL A 156 1.92 27.82 24.25
N THR A 157 1.64 29.12 24.15
CA THR A 157 1.17 29.91 25.30
C THR A 157 -0.32 29.66 25.51
N ALA A 158 -0.80 29.74 26.76
CA ALA A 158 -2.23 29.53 27.08
C ALA A 158 -3.16 30.44 26.25
N GLU A 159 -2.74 31.68 25.98
CA GLU A 159 -3.45 32.64 25.11
C GLU A 159 -3.52 32.17 23.64
N ALA A 160 -2.50 31.48 23.14
CA ALA A 160 -2.49 30.98 21.77
C ALA A 160 -3.43 29.77 21.59
N LEU A 161 -3.62 28.97 22.64
CA LEU A 161 -4.53 27.82 22.64
C LEU A 161 -6.00 28.28 22.71
N GLU A 162 -6.28 29.34 23.44
CA GLU A 162 -7.62 29.95 23.53
C GLU A 162 -8.00 30.64 22.21
N LYS A 163 -7.03 31.29 21.56
CA LYS A 163 -7.24 32.00 20.29
C LYS A 163 -7.28 31.09 19.05
N ASN A 164 -6.60 29.95 19.08
CA ASN A 164 -6.62 28.94 18.02
C ASN A 164 -6.87 27.57 18.64
N PRO A 165 -8.14 27.15 18.82
CA PRO A 165 -8.42 25.81 19.29
C PRO A 165 -7.79 24.79 18.34
N ILE A 166 -7.26 23.72 18.92
CA ILE A 166 -6.62 22.63 18.19
C ILE A 166 -7.58 22.11 17.14
N THR A 167 -7.28 22.37 15.87
CA THR A 167 -8.10 21.91 14.76
C THR A 167 -7.86 20.43 14.56
N LEU A 168 -8.82 19.63 15.03
CA LEU A 168 -8.92 18.22 14.67
C LEU A 168 -9.03 18.12 13.14
N TRP A 169 -8.21 17.27 12.55
CA TRP A 169 -8.34 17.00 11.12
C TRP A 169 -9.63 16.23 10.88
N SER A 170 -10.33 16.56 9.81
CA SER A 170 -11.44 15.72 9.38
C SER A 170 -10.89 14.34 8.97
N THR A 171 -11.69 13.29 9.14
CA THR A 171 -11.30 11.94 8.72
C THR A 171 -10.97 11.89 7.22
N GLN A 172 -11.63 12.74 6.41
CA GLN A 172 -11.38 12.84 4.98
C GLN A 172 -10.01 13.46 4.67
N ASP A 173 -9.61 14.48 5.41
CA ASP A 173 -8.28 15.11 5.27
C ASP A 173 -7.16 14.17 5.71
N ALA A 174 -7.37 13.45 6.82
CA ALA A 174 -6.41 12.46 7.28
C ALA A 174 -6.28 11.28 6.28
N ARG A 175 -7.39 10.88 5.64
CA ARG A 175 -7.40 9.85 4.61
C ARG A 175 -6.66 10.29 3.35
N SER A 176 -6.93 11.50 2.87
CA SER A 176 -6.27 12.03 1.68
C SER A 176 -4.76 12.13 1.89
N LEU A 177 -4.32 12.62 3.05
CA LEU A 177 -2.91 12.63 3.43
C LEU A 177 -2.31 11.22 3.46
N GLY A 178 -3.00 10.26 4.11
CA GLY A 178 -2.57 8.86 4.15
C GLY A 178 -2.42 8.24 2.76
N ALA A 179 -3.36 8.53 1.85
CA ALA A 179 -3.31 8.08 0.45
C ALA A 179 -2.10 8.66 -0.29
N VAL A 180 -1.77 9.95 -0.09
CA VAL A 180 -0.58 10.57 -0.70
C VAL A 180 0.71 9.91 -0.18
N ILE A 181 0.83 9.69 1.13
CA ILE A 181 2.01 9.05 1.72
C ILE A 181 2.17 7.62 1.19
N LEU A 182 1.08 6.86 1.15
CA LEU A 182 1.06 5.49 0.58
C LEU A 182 1.49 5.48 -0.88
N TRP A 183 0.94 6.39 -1.68
CA TRP A 183 1.29 6.49 -3.09
C TRP A 183 2.78 6.75 -3.28
N VAL A 184 3.37 7.67 -2.52
CA VAL A 184 4.82 7.95 -2.58
C VAL A 184 5.64 6.71 -2.21
N LEU A 185 5.27 5.98 -1.16
CA LEU A 185 5.97 4.76 -0.74
C LEU A 185 5.88 3.65 -1.79
N PHE A 186 4.69 3.43 -2.36
CA PHE A 186 4.47 2.40 -3.39
C PHE A 186 5.11 2.77 -4.73
N ALA A 187 5.08 4.05 -5.11
CA ALA A 187 5.83 4.54 -6.26
C ALA A 187 7.33 4.31 -6.08
N THR A 188 7.88 4.62 -4.90
CA THR A 188 9.29 4.40 -4.58
C THR A 188 9.66 2.92 -4.67
N ARG A 189 8.82 2.03 -4.14
CA ARG A 189 8.98 0.57 -4.26
C ARG A 189 8.98 0.13 -5.73
N THR A 190 8.05 0.64 -6.53
CA THR A 190 7.91 0.29 -7.96
C THR A 190 9.12 0.75 -8.76
N VAL A 191 9.61 1.96 -8.50
CA VAL A 191 10.85 2.47 -9.10
C VAL A 191 12.05 1.63 -8.67
N LYS A 192 12.15 1.22 -7.41
CA LYS A 192 13.26 0.38 -6.93
C LYS A 192 13.25 -1.01 -7.58
N ASN A 193 12.09 -1.64 -7.69
CA ASN A 193 11.96 -3.02 -8.17
C ASN A 193 12.06 -3.12 -9.70
N TYR A 194 11.39 -2.23 -10.43
CA TYR A 194 11.27 -2.32 -11.90
C TYR A 194 12.03 -1.23 -12.65
N GLY A 195 12.43 -0.15 -11.97
CA GLY A 195 13.16 0.97 -12.55
C GLY A 195 14.49 0.57 -13.20
N PRO A 196 15.37 -0.24 -12.59
CA PRO A 196 16.62 -0.64 -13.23
C PRO A 196 16.43 -1.37 -14.56
N ALA A 197 15.44 -2.24 -14.66
CA ALA A 197 15.10 -2.95 -15.89
C ALA A 197 14.55 -1.98 -16.96
N TRP A 198 13.66 -1.07 -16.55
CA TRP A 198 13.09 -0.06 -17.43
C TRP A 198 14.14 0.93 -17.96
N TRP A 199 15.07 1.38 -17.11
CA TRP A 199 16.18 2.25 -17.52
C TRP A 199 17.11 1.57 -18.52
N LYS A 200 17.42 0.28 -18.32
CA LYS A 200 18.24 -0.51 -19.26
C LYS A 200 17.56 -0.67 -20.63
N LEU A 201 16.25 -0.90 -20.66
CA LEU A 201 15.49 -0.98 -21.91
C LEU A 201 15.49 0.38 -22.64
N ARG A 202 15.29 1.47 -21.89
CA ARG A 202 15.27 2.83 -22.44
C ARG A 202 16.65 3.28 -22.92
N SER A 203 17.73 2.86 -22.27
CA SER A 203 19.11 3.18 -22.69
C SER A 203 19.52 2.42 -23.96
N LYS A 204 19.18 1.13 -24.07
CA LYS A 204 19.42 0.34 -25.31
C LYS A 204 18.69 0.90 -26.52
N LYS A 205 17.45 1.37 -26.35
CA LYS A 205 16.69 2.04 -27.43
C LYS A 205 17.36 3.34 -27.92
N ARG A 206 18.31 3.90 -27.14
CA ARG A 206 19.10 5.09 -27.48
C ARG A 206 20.51 4.76 -27.98
N GLU A 207 20.91 3.50 -28.09
CA GLU A 207 22.14 3.16 -28.82
C GLU A 207 21.95 3.54 -30.27
N VAL A 208 22.57 4.66 -30.64
CA VAL A 208 22.64 5.08 -32.03
C VAL A 208 23.44 4.00 -32.76
N MET A 209 22.79 3.24 -33.63
CA MET A 209 23.51 2.32 -34.51
C MET A 209 24.55 3.15 -35.26
N ARG A 210 25.82 2.78 -35.11
CA ARG A 210 26.94 3.33 -35.87
C ARG A 210 27.43 2.26 -36.82
N SER A 211 27.78 2.66 -38.04
CA SER A 211 28.46 1.78 -38.99
C SER A 211 29.73 1.25 -38.34
N ARG A 212 29.95 -0.08 -38.42
CA ARG A 212 31.16 -0.74 -37.91
C ARG A 212 32.41 -0.40 -38.75
N VAL A 213 32.20 0.06 -39.99
CA VAL A 213 33.25 0.37 -40.96
C VAL A 213 33.65 1.86 -40.87
N ASP A 214 32.68 2.77 -40.78
CA ASP A 214 32.94 4.21 -40.87
C ASP A 214 32.69 4.99 -39.58
N GLY A 215 32.13 4.35 -38.54
CA GLY A 215 31.77 4.99 -37.28
C GLY A 215 30.64 6.05 -37.36
N LYS A 216 30.14 6.36 -38.56
CA LYS A 216 29.06 7.33 -38.78
C LYS A 216 27.73 6.80 -38.25
N ARG A 217 26.91 7.70 -37.69
CA ARG A 217 25.56 7.41 -37.20
C ARG A 217 24.65 7.08 -38.38
N TYR A 218 23.85 6.01 -38.30
CA TYR A 218 22.81 5.79 -39.30
C TYR A 218 21.76 6.91 -39.18
N PRO A 219 21.37 7.57 -40.29
CA PRO A 219 20.30 8.54 -40.26
C PRO A 219 19.00 7.84 -39.84
N SER A 220 18.42 8.26 -38.73
CA SER A 220 17.26 7.64 -38.05
C SER A 220 15.94 7.73 -38.84
N ASN A 221 15.98 8.09 -40.12
CA ASN A 221 14.82 8.42 -40.94
C ASN A 221 14.51 7.37 -42.03
N LEU A 222 15.01 6.15 -41.91
CA LEU A 222 14.49 5.04 -42.72
C LEU A 222 13.20 4.52 -42.08
N LYS A 223 12.11 5.28 -42.26
CA LYS A 223 10.76 4.72 -42.19
C LYS A 223 10.75 3.50 -43.11
N ALA A 224 10.47 2.33 -42.54
CA ALA A 224 10.29 1.09 -43.27
C ALA A 224 9.37 1.34 -44.47
N LYS A 225 9.94 1.34 -45.67
CA LYS A 225 9.16 1.12 -46.90
C LYS A 225 8.58 -0.28 -46.73
N LYS A 226 7.29 -0.36 -46.41
CA LYS A 226 6.50 -1.57 -46.58
C LYS A 226 6.60 -1.94 -48.05
N THR A 227 7.35 -2.98 -48.37
CA THR A 227 7.25 -3.69 -49.64
C THR A 227 5.85 -4.32 -49.68
N GLN A 228 5.05 -3.85 -50.64
CA GLN A 228 3.89 -4.57 -51.19
C GLN A 228 4.38 -5.79 -51.97
#